data_AF-A0A510XXG7-F1
#
_entry.id   AF-A0A510XXG7-F1
#
_cell.length_a   1.000
_cell.length_b   1.000
_cell.length_c   1.000
_cell.angle_alpha   90.00
_cell.angle_beta   90.00
_cell.angle_gamma   90.00
#
_symmetry.space_group_name_H-M   'P 1'
#
loop_
_entity.id
_entity.type
_entity.pdbx_description
1 polymer ?
#
loop_
_entity_poly.entity_id
_entity_poly.type
_entity_poly.pdbx_seq_one_letter_code
_entity_poly.pdbx_strand_id
1 'polypeptide(L)'
;MASSTQHRVYIATNARANHYLLAEITPKETFYNSFNNIDCCYERIAKQLFASCDEYELHNVHVLANDKLPVVRFHDEAYQLETAKQMLFFYNPRYHEAHKLHYTSQVKSKKIRLLFLATGEDLRASSAQFHSRVQKVLDNLQTQLFIEQPQFKLRDHQHLTYDLFAKSKGCNQSYGYKLRSLYPRYLARNCKIPAKHAEMTYATFSIPVSRAIKTQFQSLINNNNYSEFYNYFAQAFEATCKNNGLTHGAMVANGAIPIIRNRKIDKTQGNSELQKLSFDTEDESTQLTIFFDGAKLVETLHFVIVASQKDKHEMGYGRFMNQVEKAIHVLCSELAINKERQDLLVRFFQHISYPY
;
A
#
# COMPACT_ATOMS: atom_id res chain seq x y z
N MET A 1 25.60 -25.87 -2.59
CA MET A 1 25.27 -24.63 -1.86
C MET A 1 24.35 -23.66 -2.64
N ALA A 2 23.44 -24.15 -3.50
CA ALA A 2 22.60 -23.31 -4.37
C ALA A 2 21.13 -23.13 -3.91
N SER A 3 20.67 -23.79 -2.85
CA SER A 3 19.25 -23.73 -2.42
C SER A 3 18.92 -22.52 -1.52
N SER A 4 19.92 -21.87 -0.92
CA SER A 4 19.69 -20.75 0.01
C SER A 4 19.32 -19.41 -0.68
N THR A 5 19.59 -19.25 -1.98
CA THR A 5 19.43 -17.97 -2.68
C THR A 5 18.02 -17.76 -3.23
N GLN A 6 17.24 -18.83 -3.48
CA GLN A 6 15.88 -18.70 -4.03
C GLN A 6 14.87 -18.07 -3.04
N HIS A 7 15.11 -18.19 -1.74
CA HIS A 7 14.19 -17.74 -0.68
C HIS A 7 14.56 -16.39 -0.06
N ARG A 8 15.67 -15.77 -0.51
CA ARG A 8 16.05 -14.41 -0.12
C ARG A 8 15.96 -13.50 -1.32
N VAL A 9 15.59 -12.25 -1.07
CA VAL A 9 15.63 -11.17 -2.05
C VAL A 9 16.69 -10.20 -1.60
N TYR A 10 17.64 -9.90 -2.47
CA TYR A 10 18.73 -8.99 -2.16
C TYR A 10 18.33 -7.58 -2.55
N ILE A 11 17.89 -6.81 -1.56
CA ILE A 11 17.39 -5.45 -1.75
C ILE A 11 18.47 -4.47 -1.27
N ALA A 12 18.63 -3.35 -1.98
CA ALA A 12 19.60 -2.32 -1.62
C ALA A 12 19.38 -1.80 -0.18
N THR A 13 20.46 -1.45 0.51
CA THR A 13 20.40 -1.02 1.93
C THR A 13 19.73 0.33 2.12
N ASN A 14 19.59 1.13 1.07
CA ASN A 14 18.82 2.38 1.07
C ASN A 14 17.30 2.17 0.90
N ALA A 15 16.82 0.92 0.96
CA ALA A 15 15.40 0.62 0.94
C ALA A 15 14.67 1.24 2.14
N ARG A 16 13.47 1.74 1.88
CA ARG A 16 12.66 2.50 2.83
C ARG A 16 11.49 1.64 3.26
N ALA A 17 11.46 1.30 4.55
CA ALA A 17 10.30 0.64 5.16
C ALA A 17 9.26 1.69 5.56
N ASN A 18 8.00 1.33 5.43
CA ASN A 18 6.88 2.05 6.02
C ASN A 18 5.92 1.04 6.63
N HIS A 19 5.30 1.45 7.73
CA HIS A 19 4.26 0.68 8.39
C HIS A 19 3.20 1.64 8.91
N TYR A 20 1.94 1.36 8.64
CA TYR A 20 0.83 2.06 9.27
C TYR A 20 -0.32 1.11 9.54
N LEU A 21 -1.14 1.43 10.55
CA LEU A 21 -2.42 0.80 10.78
C LEU A 21 -3.55 1.79 10.50
N LEU A 22 -4.64 1.28 9.95
CA LEU A 22 -5.86 2.02 9.74
C LEU A 22 -7.00 1.29 10.45
N ALA A 23 -7.52 1.89 11.51
CA ALA A 23 -8.74 1.45 12.15
C ALA A 23 -9.91 2.24 11.57
N GLU A 24 -10.96 1.55 11.12
CA GLU A 24 -12.16 2.18 10.57
C GLU A 24 -13.39 1.78 11.37
N ILE A 25 -14.27 2.73 11.65
CA ILE A 25 -15.58 2.49 12.24
C ILE A 25 -16.65 3.25 11.46
N THR A 26 -17.85 2.69 11.41
CA THR A 26 -19.05 3.35 10.86
C THR A 26 -20.00 3.60 12.02
N PRO A 27 -19.92 4.77 12.68
CA PRO A 27 -20.77 5.05 13.84
C PRO A 27 -22.24 5.10 13.43
N LYS A 28 -23.12 4.63 14.32
CA LYS A 28 -24.57 4.76 14.20
C LYS A 28 -24.99 6.22 14.37
N GLU A 29 -26.16 6.58 13.86
CA GLU A 29 -26.75 7.92 14.08
C GLU A 29 -26.84 8.29 15.56
N THR A 30 -27.18 7.32 16.40
CA THR A 30 -27.30 7.49 17.85
C THR A 30 -25.99 7.95 18.50
N PHE A 31 -24.84 7.61 17.91
CA PHE A 31 -23.55 8.09 18.39
C PHE A 31 -23.37 9.58 18.14
N TYR A 32 -23.70 10.07 16.94
CA TYR A 32 -23.57 11.50 16.65
C TYR A 32 -24.55 12.33 17.47
N ASN A 33 -25.75 11.80 17.70
CA ASN A 33 -26.79 12.48 18.48
C ASN A 33 -26.50 12.56 19.98
N SER A 34 -25.50 11.83 20.51
CA SER A 34 -25.09 11.96 21.91
C SER A 34 -24.18 13.16 22.17
N PHE A 35 -23.81 13.91 21.13
CA PHE A 35 -22.98 15.11 21.23
C PHE A 35 -23.80 16.36 20.87
N ASN A 36 -23.41 17.51 21.42
CA ASN A 36 -24.07 18.79 21.15
C ASN A 36 -24.06 19.16 19.65
N ASN A 37 -22.95 18.88 18.98
CA ASN A 37 -22.79 19.04 17.53
C ASN A 37 -21.68 18.10 17.02
N ILE A 38 -21.56 18.04 15.70
CA ILE A 38 -20.61 17.15 15.01
C ILE A 38 -19.15 17.50 15.31
N ASP A 39 -18.82 18.78 15.46
CA ASP A 39 -17.45 19.22 15.72
C ASP A 39 -17.02 18.76 17.12
N CYS A 40 -17.88 18.93 18.12
CA CYS A 40 -17.65 18.43 19.49
C CYS A 40 -17.49 16.90 19.51
N CYS A 41 -18.21 16.17 18.66
CA CYS A 41 -18.02 14.72 18.52
C CYS A 41 -16.60 14.38 18.10
N TYR A 42 -16.10 15.03 17.05
CA TYR A 42 -14.76 14.77 16.52
C TYR A 42 -13.63 15.24 17.44
N GLU A 43 -13.79 16.39 18.08
CA GLU A 43 -12.86 16.88 19.10
C GLU A 43 -12.80 15.94 20.30
N ARG A 44 -13.94 15.40 20.75
CA ARG A 44 -13.99 14.42 21.84
C ARG A 44 -13.26 13.12 21.47
N ILE A 45 -13.46 12.62 20.24
CA ILE A 45 -12.73 11.45 19.74
C ILE A 45 -11.23 11.71 19.74
N ALA A 46 -10.80 12.83 19.16
CA ALA A 46 -9.39 13.19 19.07
C ALA A 46 -8.75 13.31 20.46
N LYS A 47 -9.39 14.01 21.40
CA LYS A 47 -8.89 14.15 22.77
C LYS A 47 -8.72 12.80 23.47
N GLN A 48 -9.71 11.91 23.37
CA GLN A 48 -9.64 10.60 24.02
C GLN A 48 -8.59 9.69 23.35
N LEU A 49 -8.53 9.72 22.02
CA LEU A 49 -7.55 8.95 21.25
C LEU A 49 -6.13 9.38 21.59
N PHE A 50 -5.83 10.67 21.54
CA PHE A 50 -4.47 11.18 21.73
C PHE A 50 -3.97 10.94 23.16
N ALA A 51 -4.83 11.13 24.16
CA ALA A 51 -4.49 10.77 25.54
C ALA A 51 -4.17 9.27 25.71
N SER A 52 -4.94 8.39 25.05
CA SER A 52 -4.64 6.96 25.03
C SER A 52 -3.36 6.65 24.25
N CYS A 53 -3.11 7.34 23.14
CA CYS A 53 -1.90 7.17 22.33
C CYS A 53 -0.62 7.55 23.10
N ASP A 54 -0.67 8.60 23.92
CA ASP A 54 0.45 8.99 24.78
C ASP A 54 0.80 7.89 25.79
N GLU A 55 -0.20 7.22 26.39
CA GLU A 55 0.01 6.09 27.31
C GLU A 55 0.73 4.90 26.64
N TYR A 56 0.45 4.66 25.35
CA TYR A 56 1.02 3.55 24.58
C TYR A 56 2.17 3.95 23.64
N GLU A 57 2.71 5.17 23.78
CA GLU A 57 3.82 5.69 22.98
C GLU A 57 3.55 5.61 21.46
N LEU A 58 2.37 6.09 21.03
CA LEU A 58 1.98 6.22 19.63
C LEU A 58 2.06 7.69 19.21
N HIS A 59 3.19 8.08 18.64
CA HIS A 59 3.53 9.49 18.42
C HIS A 59 3.01 10.10 17.11
N ASN A 60 2.56 9.28 16.17
CA ASN A 60 2.07 9.77 14.88
C ASN A 60 0.70 9.18 14.54
N VAL A 61 -0.35 9.94 14.84
CA VAL A 61 -1.74 9.51 14.82
C VAL A 61 -2.63 10.60 14.22
N HIS A 62 -3.50 10.19 13.30
CA HIS A 62 -4.45 11.08 12.65
C HIS A 62 -5.89 10.57 12.76
N VAL A 63 -6.80 11.45 13.16
CA VAL A 63 -8.26 11.19 13.08
C VAL A 63 -8.76 11.76 11.76
N LEU A 64 -9.41 10.94 10.94
CA LEU A 64 -9.97 11.31 9.65
C LEU A 64 -11.49 11.13 9.69
N ALA A 65 -12.20 12.24 9.76
CA ALA A 65 -13.65 12.34 9.70
C ALA A 65 -14.09 13.20 8.50
N ASN A 66 -13.53 12.91 7.34
CA ASN A 66 -13.79 13.62 6.08
C ASN A 66 -14.14 12.65 4.91
N ASP A 67 -14.37 11.37 5.22
CA ASP A 67 -14.62 10.28 4.27
C ASP A 67 -13.52 10.01 3.22
N LYS A 68 -12.40 10.74 3.24
CA LYS A 68 -11.27 10.56 2.32
C LYS A 68 -10.42 9.33 2.68
N LEU A 69 -9.87 8.69 1.66
CA LEU A 69 -8.98 7.54 1.82
C LEU A 69 -7.56 8.00 2.15
N PRO A 70 -6.97 7.61 3.30
CA PRO A 70 -5.57 7.89 3.55
C PRO A 70 -4.67 7.06 2.65
N VAL A 71 -3.65 7.71 2.08
CA VAL A 71 -2.56 7.07 1.34
C VAL A 71 -1.23 7.55 1.89
N VAL A 72 -0.45 6.62 2.40
CA VAL A 72 0.78 6.91 3.14
C VAL A 72 2.01 6.62 2.28
N ARG A 73 2.94 7.58 2.22
CA ARG A 73 4.19 7.49 1.47
C ARG A 73 5.36 7.94 2.34
N PHE A 74 6.53 7.34 2.12
CA PHE A 74 7.76 7.84 2.72
C PHE A 74 8.12 9.18 2.07
N HIS A 75 8.54 10.15 2.86
CA HIS A 75 9.20 11.37 2.40
C HIS A 75 10.03 11.97 3.52
N ASP A 76 11.13 12.63 3.18
CA ASP A 76 11.99 13.28 4.18
C ASP A 76 11.34 14.53 4.78
N GLU A 77 10.50 15.22 3.99
CA GLU A 77 9.68 16.33 4.47
C GLU A 77 8.24 15.89 4.76
N ALA A 78 7.63 16.47 5.81
CA ALA A 78 6.27 16.17 6.20
C ALA A 78 5.27 16.95 5.33
N TYR A 79 4.59 16.26 4.43
CA TYR A 79 3.49 16.84 3.63
C TYR A 79 2.17 16.16 3.89
N GLN A 80 1.12 16.95 3.83
CA GLN A 80 -0.25 16.48 3.79
C GLN A 80 -0.96 17.13 2.62
N LEU A 81 -1.30 16.33 1.61
CA LEU A 81 -1.99 16.81 0.42
C LEU A 81 -3.36 16.16 0.34
N GLU A 82 -4.34 16.89 -0.17
CA GLU A 82 -5.73 16.45 -0.18
C GLU A 82 -6.31 16.57 -1.59
N THR A 83 -7.05 15.56 -2.01
CA THR A 83 -7.75 15.52 -3.30
C THR A 83 -9.26 15.34 -3.07
N ALA A 84 -9.99 15.18 -4.17
CA ALA A 84 -11.36 14.68 -4.22
C ALA A 84 -11.66 13.56 -3.21
N LYS A 85 -10.84 12.50 -3.30
CA LYS A 85 -11.12 11.20 -2.68
C LYS A 85 -10.05 10.73 -1.72
N GLN A 86 -8.87 11.34 -1.74
CA GLN A 86 -7.71 10.89 -0.99
C GLN A 86 -7.15 11.97 -0.07
N MET A 87 -6.44 11.50 0.94
CA MET A 87 -5.59 12.29 1.81
C MET A 87 -4.21 11.64 1.82
N LEU A 88 -3.24 12.31 1.20
CA LEU A 88 -1.89 11.83 1.00
C LEU A 88 -1.03 12.29 2.19
N PHE A 89 -0.50 11.32 2.93
CA PHE A 89 0.41 11.54 4.05
C PHE A 89 1.83 11.17 3.64
N PHE A 90 2.72 12.15 3.67
CA PHE A 90 4.14 11.97 3.41
C PHE A 90 4.88 12.15 4.72
N TYR A 91 5.59 11.11 5.16
CA TYR A 91 6.32 11.17 6.42
C TYR A 91 7.59 10.34 6.42
N ASN A 92 8.52 10.69 7.32
CA ASN A 92 9.70 9.93 7.62
C ASN A 92 9.47 9.27 8.99
N PRO A 93 9.36 7.93 9.05
CA PRO A 93 9.17 7.20 10.30
C PRO A 93 10.21 7.50 11.38
N ARG A 94 11.41 7.96 11.00
CA ARG A 94 12.50 8.20 11.94
C ARG A 94 12.26 9.38 12.88
N TYR A 95 11.51 10.40 12.45
CA TYR A 95 11.40 11.66 13.22
C TYR A 95 10.10 12.44 13.03
N HIS A 96 9.21 12.05 12.11
CA HIS A 96 7.92 12.73 12.00
C HIS A 96 6.91 12.18 13.00
N GLU A 97 6.44 13.07 13.85
CA GLU A 97 5.42 12.84 14.87
C GLU A 97 4.31 13.88 14.73
N ALA A 98 3.08 13.47 14.97
CA ALA A 98 1.92 14.34 14.83
C ALA A 98 0.69 13.70 15.47
N HIS A 99 -0.08 14.48 16.22
CA HIS A 99 -1.47 14.18 16.53
C HIS A 99 -2.35 15.21 15.82
N LYS A 100 -3.14 14.79 14.83
CA LYS A 100 -4.01 15.72 14.08
C LYS A 100 -5.40 15.19 13.84
N LEU A 101 -6.38 16.08 13.93
CA LEU A 101 -7.77 15.84 13.60
C LEU A 101 -8.11 16.50 12.25
N HIS A 102 -8.72 15.74 11.34
CA HIS A 102 -9.10 16.17 10.00
C HIS A 102 -10.60 15.95 9.78
N TYR A 103 -11.35 17.03 9.64
CA TYR A 103 -12.78 17.01 9.40
C TYR A 103 -13.23 18.31 8.72
N THR A 104 -14.43 18.30 8.17
CA THR A 104 -15.10 19.51 7.68
C THR A 104 -16.12 19.94 8.74
N SER A 105 -16.06 21.19 9.18
CA SER A 105 -16.95 21.72 10.24
C SER A 105 -18.42 21.49 9.90
N GLN A 106 -19.17 21.02 10.89
CA GLN A 106 -20.58 20.66 10.85
C GLN A 106 -20.96 19.59 9.82
N VAL A 107 -19.98 18.94 9.16
CA VAL A 107 -20.24 17.88 8.18
C VAL A 107 -19.98 16.53 8.81
N LYS A 108 -21.01 15.72 8.84
CA LYS A 108 -20.94 14.36 9.35
C LYS A 108 -20.31 13.41 8.32
N SER A 109 -19.22 12.74 8.72
CA SER A 109 -18.58 11.64 8.00
C SER A 109 -19.40 10.35 8.05
N LYS A 110 -19.44 9.62 6.94
CA LYS A 110 -19.97 8.24 6.91
C LYS A 110 -19.07 7.28 7.69
N LYS A 111 -17.75 7.48 7.64
CA LYS A 111 -16.77 6.65 8.34
C LYS A 111 -15.76 7.51 9.07
N ILE A 112 -15.46 7.11 10.31
CA ILE A 112 -14.34 7.67 11.07
C ILE A 112 -13.17 6.72 10.91
N ARG A 113 -12.01 7.25 10.52
CA ARG A 113 -10.78 6.47 10.37
C ARG A 113 -9.72 7.00 11.31
N LEU A 114 -9.03 6.09 12.00
CA LEU A 114 -7.91 6.37 12.87
C LEU A 114 -6.67 5.81 12.18
N LEU A 115 -5.80 6.70 11.74
CA LEU A 115 -4.56 6.38 11.04
C LEU A 115 -3.40 6.44 12.03
N PHE A 116 -2.72 5.33 12.23
CA PHE A 116 -1.54 5.21 13.09
C PHE A 116 -0.32 4.99 12.21
N LEU A 117 0.61 5.94 12.20
CA LEU A 117 1.86 5.86 11.45
C LEU A 117 2.97 5.36 12.39
N ALA A 118 3.68 4.30 11.99
CA ALA A 118 4.75 3.75 12.82
C ALA A 118 5.95 4.71 12.84
N THR A 119 6.54 4.91 14.01
CA THR A 119 7.76 5.71 14.18
C THR A 119 8.92 4.85 14.69
N GLY A 120 10.15 5.29 14.45
CA GLY A 120 11.39 4.61 14.83
C GLY A 120 12.21 4.06 13.64
N GLU A 121 13.34 3.43 13.96
CA GLU A 121 14.32 2.95 12.96
C GLU A 121 13.97 1.56 12.39
N ASP A 122 13.64 0.59 13.25
CA ASP A 122 13.45 -0.82 12.87
C ASP A 122 11.97 -1.23 12.72
N LEU A 123 11.24 -0.56 11.84
CA LEU A 123 9.78 -0.76 11.70
C LEU A 123 9.35 -2.22 11.49
N ARG A 124 10.06 -2.98 10.65
CA ARG A 124 9.71 -4.40 10.43
C ARG A 124 9.94 -5.24 11.69
N ALA A 125 10.99 -4.97 12.45
CA ALA A 125 11.29 -5.69 13.68
C ALA A 125 10.29 -5.33 14.78
N SER A 126 9.85 -4.08 14.87
CA SER A 126 8.90 -3.62 15.89
C SER A 126 7.42 -3.71 15.48
N SER A 127 7.13 -4.12 14.25
CA SER A 127 5.76 -4.17 13.68
C SER A 127 4.70 -4.85 14.55
N ALA A 128 5.03 -6.00 15.16
CA ALA A 128 4.10 -6.72 16.02
C ALA A 128 3.82 -5.95 17.33
N GLN A 129 4.83 -5.30 17.91
CA GLN A 129 4.67 -4.48 19.11
C GLN A 129 3.85 -3.23 18.81
N PHE A 130 4.12 -2.56 17.69
CA PHE A 130 3.34 -1.41 17.21
C PHE A 130 1.86 -1.81 17.02
N HIS A 131 1.61 -2.94 16.37
CA HIS A 131 0.25 -3.46 16.18
C HIS A 131 -0.46 -3.73 17.51
N SER A 132 0.20 -4.40 18.47
CA SER A 132 -0.36 -4.65 19.80
C SER A 132 -0.65 -3.36 20.58
N ARG A 133 0.18 -2.31 20.43
CA ARG A 133 -0.08 -0.99 21.05
C ARG A 133 -1.34 -0.34 20.48
N VAL A 134 -1.51 -0.39 19.15
CA VAL A 134 -2.73 0.10 18.49
C VAL A 134 -3.96 -0.67 18.98
N GLN A 135 -3.88 -1.99 19.09
CA GLN A 135 -4.96 -2.83 19.63
C GLN A 135 -5.41 -2.36 21.02
N LYS A 136 -4.47 -2.12 21.95
CA LYS A 136 -4.79 -1.60 23.29
C LYS A 136 -5.47 -0.22 23.27
N VAL A 137 -5.01 0.68 22.41
CA VAL A 137 -5.65 1.99 22.23
C VAL A 137 -7.09 1.84 21.71
N LEU A 138 -7.32 0.92 20.78
CA LEU A 138 -8.65 0.64 20.25
C LEU A 138 -9.56 0.01 21.30
N ASP A 139 -9.06 -0.88 22.16
CA ASP A 139 -9.82 -1.45 23.29
C ASP A 139 -10.28 -0.35 24.25
N ASN A 140 -9.37 0.57 24.60
CA ASN A 140 -9.69 1.71 25.46
C ASN A 140 -10.75 2.61 24.82
N LEU A 141 -10.63 2.91 23.53
CA LEU A 141 -11.64 3.70 22.81
C LEU A 141 -12.99 2.99 22.71
N GLN A 142 -12.98 1.68 22.43
CA GLN A 142 -14.18 0.87 22.33
C GLN A 142 -14.97 0.88 23.65
N THR A 143 -14.26 0.74 24.77
CA THR A 143 -14.87 0.65 26.10
C THR A 143 -15.24 1.99 26.72
N GLN A 144 -14.60 3.10 26.31
CA GLN A 144 -14.83 4.42 26.92
C GLN A 144 -15.69 5.35 26.07
N LEU A 145 -15.64 5.23 24.74
CA LEU A 145 -16.31 6.16 23.83
C LEU A 145 -17.28 5.45 22.88
N PHE A 146 -16.93 4.26 22.40
CA PHE A 146 -17.68 3.54 21.37
C PHE A 146 -18.50 2.35 21.92
N ILE A 147 -18.97 2.42 23.17
CA ILE A 147 -19.55 1.31 23.96
C ILE A 147 -20.65 0.51 23.22
N GLU A 148 -21.49 1.18 22.42
CA GLU A 148 -22.59 0.55 21.67
C GLU A 148 -22.42 0.60 20.14
N GLN A 149 -21.22 0.93 19.71
CA GLN A 149 -20.88 1.05 18.30
C GLN A 149 -20.31 -0.25 17.77
N PRO A 150 -20.38 -0.49 16.45
CA PRO A 150 -19.77 -1.66 15.84
C PRO A 150 -18.28 -1.74 16.16
N GLN A 151 -17.75 -2.96 16.18
CA GLN A 151 -16.31 -3.22 16.26
C GLN A 151 -15.53 -2.48 15.16
N PHE A 152 -14.28 -2.12 15.47
CA PHE A 152 -13.41 -1.50 14.50
C PHE A 152 -13.07 -2.50 13.39
N LYS A 153 -12.82 -2.02 12.18
CA LYS A 153 -12.14 -2.79 11.16
C LYS A 153 -10.69 -2.35 11.13
N LEU A 154 -9.80 -3.23 11.58
CA LEU A 154 -8.36 -2.94 11.61
C LEU A 154 -7.69 -3.42 10.32
N ARG A 155 -6.79 -2.59 9.79
CA ARG A 155 -5.99 -2.88 8.60
C ARG A 155 -4.53 -2.56 8.90
N ASP A 156 -3.65 -3.53 8.75
CA ASP A 156 -2.21 -3.37 8.87
C ASP A 156 -1.61 -3.29 7.48
N HIS A 157 -0.89 -2.20 7.21
CA HIS A 157 -0.28 -1.90 5.93
C HIS A 157 1.23 -1.76 6.10
N GLN A 158 1.98 -2.70 5.52
CA GLN A 158 3.43 -2.64 5.48
C GLN A 158 3.93 -2.60 4.06
N HIS A 159 4.89 -1.73 3.80
CA HIS A 159 5.59 -1.73 2.52
C HIS A 159 7.07 -1.49 2.64
N LEU A 160 7.81 -2.13 1.74
CA LEU A 160 9.25 -1.94 1.53
C LEU A 160 9.42 -1.35 0.13
N THR A 161 9.96 -0.14 0.05
CA THR A 161 10.21 0.56 -1.21
C THR A 161 11.69 0.61 -1.49
N TYR A 162 12.11 0.30 -2.70
CA TYR A 162 13.49 0.36 -3.11
C TYR A 162 13.59 0.65 -4.60
N ASP A 163 14.74 1.18 -5.01
CA ASP A 163 15.04 1.41 -6.42
C ASP A 163 15.72 0.18 -7.01
N LEU A 164 15.16 -0.35 -8.11
CA LEU A 164 15.72 -1.52 -8.80
C LEU A 164 17.11 -1.21 -9.41
N PHE A 165 17.38 0.05 -9.73
CA PHE A 165 18.65 0.50 -10.31
C PHE A 165 19.65 1.07 -9.29
N ALA A 166 19.42 0.86 -7.99
CA ALA A 166 20.26 1.43 -6.93
C ALA A 166 21.76 1.12 -7.10
N LYS A 167 22.12 -0.08 -7.59
CA LYS A 167 23.51 -0.46 -7.89
C LYS A 167 24.15 0.41 -8.96
N SER A 168 23.41 0.71 -10.04
CA SER A 168 23.87 1.61 -11.11
C SER A 168 24.08 3.04 -10.61
N LYS A 169 23.55 3.39 -9.44
CA LYS A 169 23.69 4.70 -8.78
C LYS A 169 24.74 4.72 -7.68
N GLY A 170 25.56 3.68 -7.57
CA GLY A 170 26.63 3.56 -6.58
C GLY A 170 26.21 2.91 -5.25
N CYS A 171 24.96 2.50 -5.08
CA CYS A 171 24.53 1.74 -3.90
C CYS A 171 24.81 0.23 -4.10
N ASN A 172 26.04 -0.18 -3.81
CA ASN A 172 26.50 -1.55 -4.04
C ASN A 172 26.15 -2.53 -2.91
N GLN A 173 25.72 -2.01 -1.76
CA GLN A 173 25.37 -2.82 -0.59
C GLN A 173 23.92 -3.32 -0.71
N SER A 174 23.70 -4.59 -0.38
CA SER A 174 22.35 -5.19 -0.32
C SER A 174 22.19 -6.07 0.90
N TYR A 175 20.93 -6.23 1.32
CA TYR A 175 20.53 -7.10 2.42
C TYR A 175 19.60 -8.20 1.90
N GLY A 176 19.82 -9.44 2.35
CA GLY A 176 19.04 -10.61 1.95
C GLY A 176 17.76 -10.78 2.78
N TYR A 177 16.65 -10.18 2.34
CA TYR A 177 15.35 -10.27 3.02
C TYR A 177 14.67 -11.63 2.80
N LYS A 178 14.18 -12.23 3.89
CA LYS A 178 13.35 -13.46 3.85
C LYS A 178 11.83 -13.22 3.68
N LEU A 179 11.40 -11.95 3.54
CA LEU A 179 10.01 -11.49 3.31
C LEU A 179 8.91 -12.43 3.84
N ARG A 180 8.94 -12.75 5.13
CA ARG A 180 7.98 -13.68 5.77
C ARG A 180 6.56 -13.11 5.79
N SER A 181 5.55 -13.98 5.75
CA SER A 181 4.14 -13.62 5.94
C SER A 181 3.91 -12.98 7.32
N LEU A 182 2.89 -12.14 7.40
CA LEU A 182 2.68 -11.29 8.58
C LEU A 182 2.09 -12.08 9.74
N TYR A 183 1.07 -12.90 9.47
CA TYR A 183 0.36 -13.67 10.50
C TYR A 183 1.29 -14.54 11.39
N PRO A 184 2.11 -15.46 10.85
CA PRO A 184 2.99 -16.28 11.69
C PRO A 184 4.06 -15.44 12.41
N ARG A 185 4.49 -14.33 11.80
CA ARG A 185 5.46 -13.41 12.41
C ARG A 185 4.89 -12.71 13.64
N TYR A 186 3.60 -12.38 13.61
CA TYR A 186 2.91 -11.72 14.72
C TYR A 186 2.57 -12.72 15.82
N LEU A 187 2.12 -13.92 15.44
CA LEU A 187 1.86 -15.01 16.38
C LEU A 187 3.13 -15.36 17.19
N ALA A 188 4.28 -15.48 16.53
CA ALA A 188 5.56 -15.75 17.18
C ALA A 188 6.04 -14.63 18.13
N ARG A 189 5.39 -13.46 18.10
CA ARG A 189 5.67 -12.31 18.97
C ARG A 189 4.51 -11.98 19.90
N ASN A 190 3.61 -12.94 20.12
CA ASN A 190 2.43 -12.79 20.99
C ASN A 190 1.49 -11.64 20.59
N CYS A 191 1.53 -11.21 19.33
CA CYS A 191 0.54 -10.27 18.79
C CYS A 191 -0.65 -11.09 18.27
N LYS A 192 -1.81 -10.91 18.90
CA LYS A 192 -3.02 -11.69 18.57
C LYS A 192 -3.65 -11.15 17.30
N ILE A 193 -3.72 -11.97 16.26
CA ILE A 193 -4.56 -11.73 15.09
C ILE A 193 -5.64 -12.82 15.06
N PRO A 194 -6.92 -12.48 14.82
CA PRO A 194 -7.98 -13.48 14.71
C PRO A 194 -7.69 -14.52 13.61
N ALA A 195 -8.10 -15.77 13.82
CA ALA A 195 -7.95 -16.82 12.81
C ALA A 195 -8.66 -16.44 11.49
N LYS A 196 -9.82 -15.80 11.58
CA LYS A 196 -10.54 -15.22 10.44
C LYS A 196 -10.00 -13.82 10.13
N HIS A 197 -9.00 -13.75 9.25
CA HIS A 197 -8.45 -12.50 8.72
C HIS A 197 -8.24 -12.60 7.21
N ALA A 198 -8.19 -11.45 6.54
CA ALA A 198 -7.78 -11.35 5.15
C ALA A 198 -6.30 -10.93 5.08
N GLU A 199 -5.50 -11.67 4.33
CA GLU A 199 -4.10 -11.33 4.02
C GLU A 199 -3.97 -11.11 2.52
N MET A 200 -3.14 -10.15 2.12
CA MET A 200 -2.81 -9.92 0.72
C MET A 200 -1.38 -9.40 0.60
N THR A 201 -0.62 -9.98 -0.33
CA THR A 201 0.75 -9.58 -0.62
C THR A 201 0.86 -9.27 -2.10
N TYR A 202 1.51 -8.16 -2.45
CA TYR A 202 1.66 -7.75 -3.84
C TYR A 202 2.86 -6.82 -4.00
N ALA A 203 3.37 -6.73 -5.23
CA ALA A 203 4.38 -5.78 -5.62
C ALA A 203 3.77 -4.75 -6.58
N THR A 204 4.22 -3.50 -6.48
CA THR A 204 3.93 -2.48 -7.49
C THR A 204 5.20 -1.83 -7.97
N PHE A 205 5.20 -1.44 -9.23
CA PHE A 205 6.24 -0.60 -9.82
C PHE A 205 5.58 0.33 -10.82
N SER A 206 6.30 1.36 -11.24
CA SER A 206 5.75 2.34 -12.17
C SER A 206 6.83 2.83 -13.11
N ILE A 207 6.46 3.00 -14.38
CA ILE A 207 7.35 3.46 -15.43
C ILE A 207 6.86 4.84 -15.86
N PRO A 208 7.59 5.92 -15.53
CA PRO A 208 7.28 7.25 -16.03
C PRO A 208 7.42 7.29 -17.56
N VAL A 209 6.43 7.84 -18.25
CA VAL A 209 6.47 8.07 -19.71
C VAL A 209 7.37 9.27 -20.00
N SER A 210 8.67 9.04 -19.82
CA SER A 210 9.71 10.07 -19.95
C SER A 210 9.89 10.54 -21.40
N ARG A 211 10.58 11.66 -21.60
CA ARG A 211 10.93 12.15 -22.94
C ARG A 211 11.64 11.08 -23.78
N ALA A 212 12.56 10.31 -23.20
CA ALA A 212 13.29 9.27 -23.90
C ALA A 212 12.37 8.15 -24.41
N ILE A 213 11.42 7.71 -23.58
CA ILE A 213 10.39 6.73 -23.99
C ILE A 213 9.49 7.34 -25.07
N LYS A 214 9.05 8.59 -24.91
CA LYS A 214 8.24 9.28 -25.95
C LYS A 214 8.96 9.35 -27.30
N THR A 215 10.27 9.60 -27.29
CA THR A 215 11.10 9.60 -28.50
C THR A 215 11.27 8.20 -29.08
N GLN A 216 11.50 7.18 -28.24
CA GLN A 216 11.61 5.79 -28.68
C GLN A 216 10.33 5.30 -29.39
N PHE A 217 9.16 5.67 -28.88
CA PHE A 217 7.86 5.24 -29.39
C PHE A 217 7.14 6.34 -30.19
N GLN A 218 7.88 7.28 -30.78
CA GLN A 218 7.32 8.45 -31.46
C GLN A 218 6.30 8.07 -32.54
N SER A 219 6.57 7.00 -33.31
CA SER A 219 5.65 6.50 -34.34
C SER A 219 4.30 6.03 -33.79
N LEU A 220 4.27 5.48 -32.57
CA LEU A 220 3.05 4.98 -31.92
C LEU A 220 2.28 6.09 -31.17
N ILE A 221 2.94 7.22 -30.88
CA ILE A 221 2.38 8.32 -30.08
C ILE A 221 1.81 9.43 -30.99
N ASN A 222 2.40 9.66 -32.16
CA ASN A 222 2.04 10.79 -33.02
C ASN A 222 0.64 10.72 -33.64
N ASN A 223 -0.03 9.56 -33.60
CA ASN A 223 -1.33 9.35 -34.23
C ASN A 223 -2.52 9.86 -33.39
N ASN A 224 -2.28 10.52 -32.25
CA ASN A 224 -3.29 10.94 -31.27
C ASN A 224 -4.22 9.81 -30.77
N ASN A 225 -3.82 8.56 -31.02
CA ASN A 225 -4.40 7.34 -30.49
C ASN A 225 -3.25 6.52 -29.90
N TYR A 226 -3.20 6.43 -28.59
CA TYR A 226 -2.11 5.81 -27.84
C TYR A 226 -2.36 4.31 -27.59
N SER A 227 -3.38 3.71 -28.21
CA SER A 227 -3.73 2.31 -27.99
C SER A 227 -2.61 1.36 -28.40
N GLU A 228 -1.91 1.61 -29.52
CA GLU A 228 -0.77 0.78 -29.94
C GLU A 228 0.41 0.90 -28.97
N PHE A 229 0.67 2.12 -28.50
CA PHE A 229 1.68 2.37 -27.46
C PHE A 229 1.35 1.56 -26.19
N TYR A 230 0.11 1.61 -25.70
CA TYR A 230 -0.28 0.83 -24.51
C TYR A 230 -0.30 -0.68 -24.75
N ASN A 231 -0.72 -1.13 -25.94
CA ASN A 231 -0.72 -2.54 -26.30
C ASN A 231 0.69 -3.13 -26.32
N TYR A 232 1.71 -2.37 -26.72
CA TYR A 232 3.10 -2.79 -26.61
C TYR A 232 3.48 -3.13 -25.16
N PHE A 233 3.19 -2.24 -24.20
CA PHE A 233 3.47 -2.50 -22.79
C PHE A 233 2.61 -3.62 -22.20
N ALA A 234 1.35 -3.72 -22.62
CA ALA A 234 0.45 -4.79 -22.21
C ALA A 234 1.00 -6.17 -22.62
N GLN A 235 1.37 -6.32 -23.89
CA GLN A 235 1.91 -7.57 -24.42
C GLN A 235 3.25 -7.94 -23.75
N ALA A 236 4.14 -6.97 -23.59
CA ALA A 236 5.42 -7.19 -22.89
C ALA A 236 5.19 -7.60 -21.42
N PHE A 237 4.25 -6.96 -20.73
CA PHE A 237 3.89 -7.30 -19.35
C PHE A 237 3.30 -8.72 -19.26
N GLU A 238 2.33 -9.06 -20.11
CA GLU A 238 1.71 -10.38 -20.13
C GLU A 238 2.74 -11.49 -20.45
N ALA A 239 3.60 -11.28 -21.44
CA ALA A 239 4.65 -12.21 -21.80
C ALA A 239 5.65 -12.42 -20.66
N THR A 240 6.10 -11.34 -20.03
CA THR A 240 7.04 -11.44 -18.89
C THR A 240 6.41 -12.08 -17.66
N CYS A 241 5.15 -11.77 -17.36
CA CYS A 241 4.39 -12.44 -16.30
C CYS A 241 4.28 -13.94 -16.56
N LYS A 242 3.86 -14.34 -17.77
CA LYS A 242 3.73 -15.74 -18.18
C LYS A 242 5.07 -16.48 -18.06
N ASN A 243 6.15 -15.91 -18.59
CA ASN A 243 7.48 -16.53 -18.58
C ASN A 243 8.06 -16.69 -17.17
N ASN A 244 7.63 -15.86 -16.21
CA ASN A 244 8.07 -15.95 -14.82
C ASN A 244 7.08 -16.68 -13.91
N GLY A 245 5.97 -17.22 -14.45
CA GLY A 245 4.94 -17.92 -13.69
C GLY A 245 4.11 -17.01 -12.78
N LEU A 246 4.02 -15.72 -13.10
CA LEU A 246 3.24 -14.73 -12.37
C LEU A 246 1.84 -14.67 -12.98
N THR A 247 0.83 -15.15 -12.24
CA THR A 247 -0.52 -15.35 -12.78
C THR A 247 -1.49 -14.22 -12.44
N HIS A 248 -1.18 -13.38 -11.46
CA HIS A 248 -2.06 -12.31 -10.99
C HIS A 248 -1.38 -10.96 -11.12
N GLY A 249 -2.01 -10.05 -11.87
CA GLY A 249 -1.44 -8.73 -12.07
C GLY A 249 -2.33 -7.80 -12.88
N ALA A 250 -1.93 -6.54 -12.92
CA ALA A 250 -2.58 -5.55 -13.74
C ALA A 250 -1.63 -4.47 -14.24
N MET A 251 -1.90 -3.97 -15.43
CA MET A 251 -1.37 -2.70 -15.94
C MET A 251 -2.47 -1.64 -15.87
N VAL A 252 -2.14 -0.46 -15.37
CA VAL A 252 -3.01 0.71 -15.31
C VAL A 252 -2.32 1.88 -16.00
N ALA A 253 -2.92 2.32 -17.11
CA ALA A 253 -2.46 3.37 -18.02
C ALA A 253 -3.63 4.26 -18.47
N ASN A 254 -4.56 4.55 -17.56
CA ASN A 254 -5.72 5.42 -17.79
C ASN A 254 -5.67 6.73 -16.97
N GLY A 255 -4.54 7.02 -16.32
CA GLY A 255 -4.32 8.22 -15.50
C GLY A 255 -4.78 8.09 -14.04
N ALA A 256 -5.42 6.99 -13.67
CA ALA A 256 -5.83 6.73 -12.29
C ALA A 256 -4.78 5.93 -11.51
N ILE A 257 -4.75 6.11 -10.18
CA ILE A 257 -3.83 5.39 -9.29
C ILE A 257 -4.44 4.02 -8.93
N PRO A 258 -3.68 2.91 -9.05
CA PRO A 258 -4.19 1.60 -8.66
C PRO A 258 -4.40 1.48 -7.14
N ILE A 259 -5.57 0.97 -6.74
CA ILE A 259 -5.86 0.53 -5.38
C ILE A 259 -6.20 -0.95 -5.40
N ILE A 260 -5.38 -1.74 -4.70
CA ILE A 260 -5.52 -3.18 -4.65
C ILE A 260 -6.42 -3.56 -3.46
N ARG A 261 -7.44 -4.38 -3.71
CA ARG A 261 -8.33 -4.96 -2.70
C ARG A 261 -8.50 -6.46 -2.94
N ASN A 262 -8.80 -7.20 -1.89
CA ASN A 262 -9.19 -8.60 -2.02
C ASN A 262 -10.64 -8.67 -2.53
N ARG A 263 -10.88 -9.45 -3.60
CA ARG A 263 -12.17 -9.55 -4.30
C ARG A 263 -13.33 -9.99 -3.40
N LYS A 264 -13.05 -10.77 -2.35
CA LYS A 264 -14.07 -11.26 -1.39
C LYS A 264 -14.71 -10.15 -0.56
N ILE A 265 -14.12 -8.95 -0.52
CA ILE A 265 -14.50 -7.90 0.43
C ILE A 265 -15.26 -6.72 -0.20
N ASP A 266 -15.11 -6.44 -1.51
CA ASP A 266 -15.59 -5.15 -2.03
C ASP A 266 -15.94 -5.14 -3.54
N LYS A 267 -17.20 -4.85 -3.88
CA LYS A 267 -17.75 -4.77 -5.26
C LYS A 267 -17.92 -3.34 -5.82
N THR A 268 -17.49 -2.29 -5.12
CA THR A 268 -17.62 -0.89 -5.62
C THR A 268 -16.75 -0.61 -6.86
N GLN A 269 -17.25 0.21 -7.78
CA GLN A 269 -16.54 0.63 -9.01
C GLN A 269 -15.45 1.68 -8.71
N GLY A 270 -14.41 1.74 -9.57
CA GLY A 270 -13.38 2.78 -9.53
C GLY A 270 -13.93 4.18 -9.84
N ASN A 271 -13.07 5.20 -9.76
CA ASN A 271 -13.42 6.58 -10.14
C ASN A 271 -12.29 7.20 -10.98
N SER A 272 -12.43 8.47 -11.36
CA SER A 272 -11.45 9.18 -12.21
C SER A 272 -10.06 9.31 -11.58
N GLU A 273 -9.95 9.24 -10.25
CA GLU A 273 -8.69 9.35 -9.52
C GLU A 273 -8.08 7.97 -9.21
N LEU A 274 -8.93 6.95 -9.04
CA LEU A 274 -8.59 5.66 -8.46
C LEU A 274 -9.09 4.49 -9.31
N GLN A 275 -8.15 3.68 -9.78
CA GLN A 275 -8.44 2.41 -10.44
C GLN A 275 -8.45 1.29 -9.40
N LYS A 276 -9.63 0.79 -9.06
CA LYS A 276 -9.74 -0.33 -8.13
C LYS A 276 -9.40 -1.63 -8.85
N LEU A 277 -8.52 -2.41 -8.25
CA LEU A 277 -8.09 -3.72 -8.72
C LEU A 277 -8.47 -4.76 -7.67
N SER A 278 -9.18 -5.80 -8.10
CA SER A 278 -9.66 -6.87 -7.25
C SER A 278 -9.12 -8.19 -7.76
N PHE A 279 -8.40 -8.91 -6.90
CA PHE A 279 -7.84 -10.23 -7.22
C PHE A 279 -8.41 -11.28 -6.28
N ASP A 280 -8.65 -12.47 -6.81
CA ASP A 280 -8.89 -13.66 -6.01
C ASP A 280 -7.58 -14.45 -5.88
N THR A 281 -6.95 -14.39 -4.71
CA THR A 281 -5.64 -15.03 -4.48
C THR A 281 -5.72 -16.54 -4.31
N GLU A 282 -6.92 -17.10 -4.15
CA GLU A 282 -7.16 -18.54 -3.99
C GLU A 282 -7.45 -19.24 -5.33
N ASP A 283 -7.91 -18.48 -6.32
CA ASP A 283 -8.11 -19.00 -7.67
C ASP A 283 -6.74 -19.23 -8.35
N GLU A 284 -6.61 -20.36 -9.02
CA GLU A 284 -5.41 -20.70 -9.78
C GLU A 284 -5.44 -20.16 -11.21
N SER A 285 -6.60 -19.63 -11.65
CA SER A 285 -6.76 -19.02 -12.96
C SER A 285 -5.86 -17.78 -13.12
N THR A 286 -5.41 -17.55 -14.36
CA THR A 286 -4.62 -16.35 -14.67
C THR A 286 -5.52 -15.12 -14.66
N GLN A 287 -5.23 -14.18 -13.76
CA GLN A 287 -5.93 -12.91 -13.58
C GLN A 287 -5.00 -11.76 -13.96
N LEU A 288 -4.71 -11.64 -15.26
CA LEU A 288 -4.02 -10.49 -15.82
C LEU A 288 -5.04 -9.54 -16.42
N THR A 289 -5.02 -8.28 -15.97
CA THR A 289 -6.00 -7.27 -16.41
C THR A 289 -5.30 -5.99 -16.86
N ILE A 290 -5.75 -5.43 -17.97
CA ILE A 290 -5.15 -4.24 -18.56
C ILE A 290 -6.20 -3.13 -18.61
N PHE A 291 -5.86 -1.96 -18.08
CA PHE A 291 -6.71 -0.77 -18.10
C PHE A 291 -5.94 0.37 -18.75
N PHE A 292 -6.41 0.88 -19.89
CA PHE A 292 -5.82 2.06 -20.53
C PHE A 292 -6.89 2.96 -21.14
N ASP A 293 -6.54 4.22 -21.37
CA ASP A 293 -7.35 5.19 -22.13
C ASP A 293 -6.57 5.60 -23.38
N GLY A 294 -6.95 5.06 -24.54
CA GLY A 294 -6.26 5.31 -25.82
C GLY A 294 -6.34 6.76 -26.30
N ALA A 295 -7.25 7.57 -25.75
CA ALA A 295 -7.40 8.97 -26.13
C ALA A 295 -6.43 9.91 -25.40
N LYS A 296 -5.73 9.42 -24.36
CA LYS A 296 -4.85 10.26 -23.52
C LYS A 296 -3.49 9.61 -23.32
N LEU A 297 -2.43 10.39 -23.43
CA LEU A 297 -1.09 9.96 -23.03
C LEU A 297 -0.92 10.21 -21.54
N VAL A 298 -0.74 9.14 -20.77
CA VAL A 298 -0.52 9.24 -19.32
C VAL A 298 0.92 9.64 -19.00
N GLU A 299 1.12 10.24 -17.84
CA GLU A 299 2.47 10.56 -17.34
C GLU A 299 3.22 9.33 -16.84
N THR A 300 2.49 8.33 -16.33
CA THR A 300 3.07 7.14 -15.70
C THR A 300 2.22 5.90 -15.98
N LEU A 301 2.90 4.81 -16.33
CA LEU A 301 2.32 3.47 -16.40
C LEU A 301 2.47 2.81 -15.02
N HIS A 302 1.38 2.32 -14.45
CA HIS A 302 1.41 1.62 -13.17
C HIS A 302 1.23 0.12 -13.38
N PHE A 303 2.04 -0.67 -12.67
CA PHE A 303 1.98 -2.12 -12.72
C PHE A 303 1.80 -2.68 -11.32
N VAL A 304 0.97 -3.71 -11.22
CA VAL A 304 0.68 -4.44 -9.98
C VAL A 304 0.84 -5.93 -10.27
N ILE A 305 1.54 -6.64 -9.39
CA ILE A 305 1.67 -8.10 -9.43
C ILE A 305 1.29 -8.63 -8.06
N VAL A 306 0.32 -9.53 -7.98
CA VAL A 306 -0.23 -10.04 -6.72
C VAL A 306 0.28 -11.46 -6.46
N ALA A 307 0.64 -11.74 -5.22
CA ALA A 307 1.01 -13.09 -4.80
C ALA A 307 -0.25 -13.94 -4.63
N SER A 308 -0.25 -15.12 -5.25
CA SER A 308 -1.27 -16.16 -5.09
C SER A 308 -0.98 -17.03 -3.85
N GLN A 309 -1.86 -17.99 -3.54
CA GLN A 309 -1.56 -18.97 -2.48
C GLN A 309 -0.30 -19.81 -2.77
N LYS A 310 0.02 -20.06 -4.05
CA LYS A 310 1.22 -20.81 -4.45
C LYS A 310 2.52 -20.08 -4.05
N ASP A 311 2.46 -18.75 -3.95
CA ASP A 311 3.58 -17.90 -3.57
C ASP A 311 3.79 -17.83 -2.05
N LYS A 312 2.78 -18.26 -1.26
CA LYS A 312 2.85 -18.31 0.19
C LYS A 312 3.52 -19.61 0.64
N HIS A 313 4.85 -19.64 0.55
CA HIS A 313 5.66 -20.74 1.08
C HIS A 313 6.01 -20.54 2.56
N GLU A 314 6.35 -21.64 3.27
CA GLU A 314 6.85 -21.58 4.66
C GLU A 314 8.04 -20.62 4.82
N MET A 315 8.87 -20.54 3.77
CA MET A 315 10.07 -19.70 3.73
C MET A 315 9.80 -18.22 3.39
N GLY A 316 8.55 -17.83 3.12
CA GLY A 316 8.12 -16.47 2.79
C GLY A 316 8.04 -16.16 1.30
N TYR A 317 7.93 -14.87 0.96
CA TYR A 317 7.67 -14.35 -0.38
C TYR A 317 8.94 -14.08 -1.21
N GLY A 318 10.08 -14.67 -0.84
CA GLY A 318 11.34 -14.38 -1.51
C GLY A 318 11.38 -14.84 -2.97
N ARG A 319 10.85 -16.04 -3.24
CA ARG A 319 10.76 -16.58 -4.61
C ARG A 319 9.89 -15.70 -5.51
N PHE A 320 8.72 -15.33 -5.00
CA PHE A 320 7.77 -14.43 -5.67
C PHE A 320 8.43 -13.11 -6.06
N MET A 321 9.10 -12.44 -5.12
CA MET A 321 9.76 -11.18 -5.41
C MET A 321 10.95 -11.32 -6.37
N ASN A 322 11.70 -12.42 -6.31
CA ASN A 322 12.74 -12.70 -7.31
C ASN A 322 12.15 -12.89 -8.72
N GLN A 323 10.96 -13.49 -8.86
CA GLN A 323 10.24 -13.59 -10.14
C GLN A 323 9.73 -12.23 -10.61
N VAL A 324 9.21 -11.41 -9.69
CA VAL A 324 8.79 -10.03 -9.98
C VAL A 324 9.97 -9.20 -10.49
N GLU A 325 11.11 -9.19 -9.81
CA GLU A 325 12.29 -8.42 -10.24
C GLU A 325 12.80 -8.87 -11.61
N LYS A 326 12.80 -10.18 -11.89
CA LYS A 326 13.13 -10.71 -13.22
C LYS A 326 12.17 -10.20 -14.29
N ALA A 327 10.86 -10.22 -14.03
CA ALA A 327 9.86 -9.72 -14.96
C ALA A 327 10.06 -8.21 -15.22
N ILE A 328 10.31 -7.41 -14.19
CA ILE A 328 10.57 -5.97 -14.31
C ILE A 328 11.84 -5.71 -15.12
N HIS A 329 12.92 -6.45 -14.86
CA HIS A 329 14.17 -6.30 -15.61
C HIS A 329 14.01 -6.58 -17.10
N VAL A 330 13.26 -7.63 -17.46
CA VAL A 330 12.98 -7.95 -18.87
C VAL A 330 12.07 -6.88 -19.50
N LEU A 331 11.03 -6.44 -18.79
CA LEU A 331 10.15 -5.39 -19.29
C LEU A 331 10.90 -4.08 -19.54
N CYS A 332 11.90 -3.77 -18.70
CA CYS A 332 12.67 -2.53 -18.80
C CYS A 332 13.93 -2.64 -19.65
N SER A 333 14.35 -3.83 -20.10
CA SER A 333 15.64 -3.98 -20.80
C SER A 333 15.68 -3.31 -22.17
N GLU A 334 14.52 -3.23 -22.83
CA GLU A 334 14.38 -2.62 -24.16
C GLU A 334 13.97 -1.15 -24.10
N LEU A 335 13.65 -0.63 -22.91
CA LEU A 335 13.20 0.74 -22.75
C LEU A 335 14.39 1.70 -22.63
N ALA A 336 14.27 2.88 -23.24
CA ALA A 336 15.23 3.96 -23.12
C ALA A 336 15.21 4.62 -21.72
N ILE A 337 15.62 3.87 -20.70
CA ILE A 337 15.70 4.29 -19.30
C ILE A 337 17.18 4.45 -18.90
N ASN A 338 17.55 5.66 -18.47
CA ASN A 338 18.86 5.93 -17.90
C ASN A 338 18.90 5.43 -16.45
N LYS A 339 19.47 4.24 -16.24
CA LYS A 339 19.56 3.56 -14.94
C LYS A 339 20.36 4.34 -13.89
N GLU A 340 21.24 5.25 -14.28
CA GLU A 340 22.04 6.07 -13.36
C GLU A 340 21.28 7.30 -12.87
N ARG A 341 20.28 7.77 -13.64
CA ARG A 341 19.56 9.03 -13.35
C ARG A 341 18.08 8.87 -13.04
N GLN A 342 17.46 7.77 -13.46
CA GLN A 342 16.03 7.54 -13.29
C GLN A 342 15.76 6.46 -12.26
N ASP A 343 14.87 6.75 -11.32
CA ASP A 343 14.40 5.79 -10.32
C ASP A 343 13.36 4.85 -10.93
N LEU A 344 13.54 3.55 -10.69
CA LEU A 344 12.50 2.55 -10.92
C LEU A 344 12.12 1.96 -9.57
N LEU A 345 11.19 2.65 -8.91
CA LEU A 345 10.76 2.29 -7.56
C LEU A 345 9.88 1.04 -7.60
N VAL A 346 10.34 0.00 -6.92
CA VAL A 346 9.58 -1.22 -6.63
C VAL A 346 9.10 -1.15 -5.19
N ARG A 347 7.83 -1.47 -4.97
CA ARG A 347 7.20 -1.49 -3.65
C ARG A 347 6.61 -2.86 -3.38
N PHE A 348 7.12 -3.54 -2.36
CA PHE A 348 6.55 -4.77 -1.85
C PHE A 348 5.59 -4.47 -0.70
N PHE A 349 4.31 -4.80 -0.87
CA PHE A 349 3.25 -4.59 0.10
C PHE A 349 2.83 -5.90 0.77
N GLN A 350 2.61 -5.85 2.07
CA GLN A 350 1.94 -6.88 2.85
C GLN A 350 0.80 -6.21 3.62
N HIS A 351 -0.39 -6.79 3.52
CA HIS A 351 -1.59 -6.25 4.14
C HIS A 351 -2.35 -7.33 4.90
N ILE A 352 -2.76 -7.01 6.12
CA ILE A 352 -3.70 -7.81 6.91
C ILE A 352 -4.93 -6.96 7.23
N SER A 353 -6.14 -7.52 7.15
CA SER A 353 -7.36 -6.87 7.62
C SER A 353 -8.30 -7.85 8.30
N TYR A 354 -8.90 -7.42 9.40
CA TYR A 354 -9.86 -8.21 10.16
C TYR A 354 -10.81 -7.30 10.96
N PRO A 355 -11.99 -7.80 11.38
CA PRO A 355 -12.82 -7.15 12.40
C PRO A 355 -12.12 -7.24 13.76
N TYR A 356 -11.98 -6.12 14.44
CA TYR A 356 -11.35 -5.96 15.75
C TYR A 356 -12.37 -5.52 16.80
#